data_AF-A0A2V5UYC2-F1
#
_entry.id   AF-A0A2V5UYC2-F1
#
_cell.length_a   1.000
_cell.length_b   1.000
_cell.length_c   1.000
_cell.angle_alpha   90.00
_cell.angle_beta   90.00
_cell.angle_gamma   90.00
#
_symmetry.space_group_name_H-M   'P 1'
#
loop_
_entity.id
_entity.type
_entity.pdbx_description
1 polymer ?
#
loop_
_entity_poly.entity_id
_entity_poly.type
_entity_poly.pdbx_seq_one_letter_code
_entity_poly.pdbx_strand_id
1 'polypeptide(L)'
;MGRKANFVNIIITLSILASSCAFAQAQPQRTNGRREGPGLGFGPTRRPPIPSVRERWSSLPPAERQIFRRNAERWMRMSPQERQIMRQREALRREQIGRETEAALRDSGLMLDPERRNLFESRYIQERRKIEQSLRQQIEAERQQQLPSLIQQLKKEFQPQQANGTPTMKPTESPKSGKSESSPRDR
;
A
#
# COMPACT_ATOMS: atom_id res chain seq x y z
N MET A 1 42.33 5.43 22.51
CA MET A 1 41.37 4.49 23.13
C MET A 1 39.98 5.15 23.06
N GLY A 2 39.10 4.77 22.13
CA GLY A 2 38.12 3.68 22.28
C GLY A 2 36.90 4.24 23.03
N ARG A 3 35.70 4.39 22.46
CA ARG A 3 34.84 3.36 21.87
C ARG A 3 33.89 3.97 20.83
N LYS A 4 33.87 3.41 19.62
CA LYS A 4 32.80 3.59 18.63
C LYS A 4 31.81 2.45 18.85
N ALA A 5 30.55 2.76 19.14
CA ALA A 5 29.49 1.75 19.18
C ALA A 5 28.95 1.56 17.76
N ASN A 6 29.25 0.41 17.18
CA ASN A 6 28.67 -0.07 15.94
C ASN A 6 27.24 -0.55 16.24
N PHE A 7 26.22 0.08 15.66
CA PHE A 7 24.88 -0.50 15.57
C PHE A 7 24.61 -0.87 14.13
N VAL A 8 25.04 -2.09 13.80
CA VAL A 8 24.77 -2.80 12.55
C VAL A 8 23.54 -3.68 12.78
N ASN A 9 22.56 -3.52 11.90
CA ASN A 9 21.54 -4.48 11.45
C ASN A 9 20.61 -5.15 12.48
N ILE A 10 19.35 -4.69 12.50
CA ILE A 10 18.21 -5.60 12.68
C ILE A 10 17.39 -5.54 11.39
N ILE A 11 17.69 -6.44 10.46
CA ILE A 11 16.80 -6.84 9.37
C ILE A 11 16.08 -8.09 9.85
N ILE A 12 14.77 -8.01 10.11
CA ILE A 12 13.88 -9.18 10.10
C ILE A 12 12.55 -8.76 9.43
N THR A 13 12.54 -8.94 8.11
CA THR A 13 11.45 -9.48 7.29
C THR A 13 10.00 -9.08 7.61
N LEU A 14 9.45 -8.12 6.85
CA LEU A 14 8.05 -8.18 6.43
C LEU A 14 8.05 -8.55 4.94
N SER A 15 8.07 -9.87 4.71
CA SER A 15 8.07 -10.49 3.41
C SER A 15 6.94 -9.98 2.53
N ILE A 16 7.36 -9.55 1.35
CA ILE A 16 6.55 -9.33 0.15
C ILE A 16 5.75 -10.61 -0.11
N LEU A 17 4.43 -10.55 0.09
CA LEU A 17 3.53 -11.57 -0.46
C LEU A 17 3.05 -11.09 -1.83
N ALA A 18 3.92 -11.28 -2.82
CA ALA A 18 3.51 -11.52 -4.19
C ALA A 18 2.92 -12.94 -4.23
N SER A 19 1.63 -13.09 -3.96
CA SER A 19 0.95 -14.38 -4.15
C SER A 19 0.43 -14.45 -5.58
N SER A 20 1.15 -15.23 -6.37
CA SER A 20 0.85 -15.67 -7.71
C SER A 20 -0.57 -16.24 -7.82
N CYS A 21 -1.22 -15.94 -8.95
CA CYS A 21 -2.46 -16.54 -9.38
C CYS A 21 -2.34 -18.07 -9.46
N ALA A 22 -3.25 -18.79 -8.80
CA ALA A 22 -3.66 -20.12 -9.21
C ALA A 22 -5.17 -20.10 -9.43
N PHE A 23 -5.58 -20.23 -10.69
CA PHE A 23 -6.97 -20.44 -11.06
C PHE A 23 -7.39 -21.83 -10.58
N ALA A 24 -8.28 -21.90 -9.60
CA ALA A 24 -9.13 -23.05 -9.38
C ALA A 24 -10.57 -22.63 -9.67
N GLN A 25 -11.06 -22.98 -10.86
CA GLN A 25 -12.48 -22.96 -11.18
C GLN A 25 -13.16 -24.05 -10.35
N ALA A 26 -13.89 -23.66 -9.30
CA ALA A 26 -14.86 -24.52 -8.65
C ALA A 26 -16.25 -23.96 -8.96
N GLN A 27 -17.01 -24.68 -9.77
CA GLN A 27 -18.43 -24.40 -10.02
C GLN A 27 -19.26 -24.69 -8.76
N PRO A 28 -20.15 -23.79 -8.31
CA PRO A 28 -21.18 -24.16 -7.36
C PRO A 28 -22.34 -24.86 -8.10
N GLN A 29 -22.42 -26.17 -7.92
CA GLN A 29 -23.63 -26.95 -8.19
C GLN A 29 -24.80 -26.33 -7.41
N ARG A 30 -25.78 -25.78 -8.13
CA ARG A 30 -27.08 -25.42 -7.56
C ARG A 30 -27.91 -26.69 -7.39
N THR A 31 -28.09 -27.14 -6.16
CA THR A 31 -29.14 -28.09 -5.80
C THR A 31 -30.00 -27.47 -4.69
N ASN A 32 -31.00 -26.67 -5.09
CA ASN A 32 -32.04 -26.22 -4.16
C ASN A 32 -33.08 -27.33 -3.99
N GLY A 33 -32.82 -28.25 -3.06
CA GLY A 33 -33.82 -29.12 -2.48
C GLY A 33 -34.67 -28.34 -1.47
N ARG A 34 -35.93 -28.13 -1.82
CA ARG A 34 -37.00 -27.66 -0.93
C ARG A 34 -37.21 -28.70 0.18
N ARG A 35 -36.94 -28.33 1.43
CA ARG A 35 -37.47 -29.02 2.62
C ARG A 35 -38.08 -27.96 3.54
N GLU A 36 -39.40 -27.90 3.52
CA GLU A 36 -40.21 -27.16 4.47
C GLU A 36 -40.23 -27.97 5.78
N GLY A 37 -39.83 -27.32 6.87
CA GLY A 37 -39.97 -27.80 8.24
C GLY A 37 -40.33 -26.62 9.14
N PRO A 38 -41.27 -26.76 10.08
CA PRO A 38 -41.83 -25.65 10.83
C PRO A 38 -40.90 -25.26 11.98
N GLY A 39 -40.20 -24.13 11.82
CA GLY A 39 -39.25 -23.60 12.80
C GLY A 39 -39.58 -22.16 13.17
N LEU A 40 -40.16 -22.01 14.36
CA LEU A 40 -40.11 -20.88 15.30
C LEU A 40 -39.59 -19.53 14.75
N GLY A 41 -40.50 -18.55 14.73
CA GLY A 41 -40.24 -17.18 14.32
C GLY A 41 -39.14 -16.51 15.15
N PHE A 42 -38.00 -16.28 14.51
CA PHE A 42 -37.14 -15.14 14.79
C PHE A 42 -37.45 -14.08 13.75
N GLY A 43 -38.18 -13.04 14.17
CA GLY A 43 -38.50 -11.89 13.33
C GLY A 43 -37.22 -11.21 12.79
N PRO A 44 -37.30 -10.51 11.64
CA PRO A 44 -36.14 -9.86 11.06
C PRO A 44 -35.59 -8.83 12.04
N THR A 45 -34.37 -9.05 12.50
CA THR A 45 -33.60 -8.05 13.24
C THR A 45 -33.51 -6.81 12.36
N ARG A 46 -34.29 -5.78 12.71
CA ARG A 46 -34.44 -4.57 11.91
C ARG A 46 -33.13 -3.79 12.00
N ARG A 47 -32.21 -4.02 11.04
CA ARG A 47 -31.02 -3.19 10.89
C ARG A 47 -31.48 -1.72 10.77
N PRO A 48 -30.85 -0.77 11.49
CA PRO A 48 -31.22 0.63 11.36
C PRO A 48 -31.08 1.06 9.89
N PRO A 49 -31.99 1.91 9.39
CA PRO A 49 -31.95 2.36 8.01
C PRO A 49 -30.60 3.03 7.72
N ILE A 50 -29.89 2.53 6.71
CA ILE A 50 -28.63 3.13 6.27
C ILE A 50 -28.98 4.51 5.70
N PRO A 51 -28.40 5.61 6.23
CA PRO A 51 -28.70 6.95 5.73
C PRO A 51 -28.39 7.03 4.25
N SER A 52 -29.22 7.77 3.50
CA SER A 52 -29.06 7.88 2.06
C SER A 52 -27.68 8.47 1.72
N VAL A 53 -27.13 8.13 0.55
CA VAL A 53 -25.84 8.70 0.12
C VAL A 53 -25.89 10.24 0.11
N ARG A 54 -27.06 10.81 -0.20
CA ARG A 54 -27.31 12.25 -0.18
C ARG A 54 -27.23 12.85 1.23
N GLU A 55 -27.86 12.22 2.23
CA GLU A 55 -27.76 12.66 3.63
C GLU A 55 -26.34 12.58 4.14
N ARG A 56 -25.67 11.45 3.89
CA ARG A 56 -24.26 11.24 4.29
C ARG A 56 -23.34 12.27 3.65
N TRP A 57 -23.57 12.62 2.39
CA TRP A 57 -22.81 13.66 1.70
C TRP A 57 -23.01 15.04 2.32
N SER A 58 -24.27 15.37 2.63
CA SER A 58 -24.64 16.68 3.16
C SER A 58 -24.11 16.92 4.58
N SER A 59 -23.93 15.85 5.37
CA SER A 59 -23.38 15.91 6.72
C SER A 59 -21.84 15.97 6.78
N LEU A 60 -21.13 15.76 5.66
CA LEU A 60 -19.67 15.87 5.65
C LEU A 60 -19.22 17.33 5.82
N PRO A 61 -18.15 17.60 6.59
CA PRO A 61 -17.45 18.88 6.60
C PRO A 61 -16.96 19.28 5.19
N PRO A 62 -16.85 20.58 4.85
CA PRO A 62 -16.43 21.03 3.53
C PRO A 62 -15.09 20.44 3.04
N ALA A 63 -14.10 20.31 3.93
CA ALA A 63 -12.80 19.72 3.62
C ALA A 63 -12.92 18.23 3.23
N GLU A 64 -13.76 17.47 3.94
CA GLU A 64 -14.00 16.05 3.65
C GLU A 64 -14.74 15.86 2.32
N ARG A 65 -15.70 16.75 2.00
CA ARG A 65 -16.35 16.76 0.68
C ARG A 65 -15.33 16.94 -0.44
N GLN A 66 -14.34 17.82 -0.26
CA GLN A 66 -13.29 17.99 -1.27
C GLN A 66 -12.42 16.74 -1.44
N ILE A 67 -12.03 16.09 -0.34
CA ILE A 67 -11.28 14.82 -0.38
C ILE A 67 -12.09 13.76 -1.12
N PHE A 68 -13.38 13.63 -0.80
CA PHE A 68 -14.28 12.69 -1.45
C PHE A 68 -14.40 12.97 -2.95
N ARG A 69 -14.57 14.24 -3.37
CA ARG A 69 -14.57 14.63 -4.79
C ARG A 69 -13.30 14.18 -5.51
N ARG A 70 -12.12 14.49 -4.95
CA ARG A 70 -10.83 14.06 -5.52
C ARG A 70 -10.73 12.55 -5.64
N ASN A 71 -11.17 11.81 -4.62
CA ASN A 71 -11.17 10.35 -4.64
C ASN A 71 -12.15 9.79 -5.68
N ALA A 72 -13.34 10.38 -5.82
CA ALA A 72 -14.33 10.00 -6.82
C ALA A 72 -13.82 10.26 -8.24
N GLU A 73 -13.22 11.42 -8.49
CA GLU A 73 -12.58 11.73 -9.77
C GLU A 73 -11.47 10.73 -10.09
N ARG A 74 -10.62 10.40 -9.11
CA ARG A 74 -9.58 9.38 -9.27
C ARG A 74 -10.20 8.01 -9.61
N TRP A 75 -11.26 7.62 -8.91
CA TRP A 75 -11.96 6.35 -9.16
C TRP A 75 -12.54 6.28 -10.57
N MET A 76 -13.14 7.37 -11.05
CA MET A 76 -13.70 7.45 -12.41
C MET A 76 -12.61 7.32 -13.49
N ARG A 77 -11.39 7.81 -13.21
CA ARG A 77 -10.24 7.70 -14.11
C ARG A 77 -9.52 6.35 -14.04
N MET A 78 -9.72 5.55 -12.99
CA MET A 78 -9.13 4.21 -12.88
C MET A 78 -9.70 3.24 -13.92
N SER A 79 -8.82 2.40 -14.45
CA SER A 79 -9.17 1.23 -15.26
C SER A 79 -9.96 0.19 -14.45
N PRO A 80 -10.70 -0.72 -15.13
CA PRO A 80 -11.40 -1.82 -14.45
C PRO A 80 -10.48 -2.70 -13.58
N GLN A 81 -9.25 -2.95 -14.03
CA GLN A 81 -8.25 -3.74 -13.32
C GLN A 81 -7.80 -3.03 -12.03
N GLU A 82 -7.50 -1.73 -12.10
CA GLU A 82 -7.15 -0.96 -10.90
C GLU A 82 -8.30 -0.90 -9.89
N ARG A 83 -9.54 -0.72 -10.38
CA ARG A 83 -10.74 -0.79 -9.52
C ARG A 83 -10.88 -2.16 -8.87
N GLN A 84 -10.55 -3.25 -9.57
CA GLN A 84 -10.60 -4.60 -9.01
C GLN A 84 -9.58 -4.78 -7.88
N ILE A 85 -8.34 -4.33 -8.07
CA ILE A 85 -7.30 -4.38 -7.04
C ILE A 85 -7.74 -3.58 -5.80
N MET A 86 -8.30 -2.38 -6.00
CA MET A 86 -8.79 -1.56 -4.90
C MET A 86 -9.96 -2.22 -4.15
N ARG A 87 -10.90 -2.86 -4.87
CA ARG A 87 -11.99 -3.63 -4.24
C ARG A 87 -11.47 -4.82 -3.43
N GLN A 88 -10.50 -5.56 -3.95
CA GLN A 88 -9.90 -6.69 -3.23
C GLN A 88 -9.19 -6.21 -1.95
N ARG A 89 -8.41 -5.14 -2.05
CA ARG A 89 -7.75 -4.54 -0.89
C ARG A 89 -8.76 -4.07 0.17
N GLU A 90 -9.84 -3.44 -0.26
CA GLU A 90 -10.90 -2.99 0.64
C GLU A 90 -11.64 -4.17 1.28
N ALA A 91 -11.87 -5.27 0.54
CA ALA A 91 -12.48 -6.49 1.09
C ALA A 91 -11.62 -7.10 2.19
N LEU A 92 -10.31 -7.25 1.95
CA LEU A 92 -9.35 -7.74 2.95
C LEU A 92 -9.30 -6.83 4.18
N ARG A 93 -9.28 -5.51 3.97
CA ARG A 93 -9.31 -4.54 5.07
C ARG A 93 -10.58 -4.69 5.92
N ARG A 94 -11.75 -4.85 5.28
CA ARG A 94 -13.03 -5.03 6.00
C ARG A 94 -13.05 -6.31 6.81
N GLU A 95 -12.56 -7.40 6.24
CA GLU A 95 -12.46 -8.67 6.94
C GLU A 95 -11.54 -8.57 8.16
N GLN A 96 -10.37 -7.96 7.99
CA GLN A 96 -9.44 -7.74 9.09
C GLN A 96 -10.07 -6.90 10.22
N ILE A 97 -10.73 -5.78 9.87
CA ILE A 97 -11.42 -4.93 10.87
C ILE A 97 -12.51 -5.74 11.59
N GLY A 98 -13.26 -6.58 10.87
CA GLY A 98 -14.25 -7.47 11.48
C GLY A 98 -13.62 -8.39 12.52
N ARG A 99 -12.54 -9.10 12.16
CA ARG A 99 -11.82 -9.99 13.07
C ARG A 99 -11.26 -9.25 14.30
N GLU A 100 -10.68 -8.08 14.10
CA GLU A 100 -10.18 -7.22 15.18
C GLU A 100 -11.29 -6.76 16.12
N THR A 101 -12.45 -6.36 15.57
CA THR A 101 -13.59 -5.89 16.36
C THR A 101 -14.18 -7.03 17.19
N GLU A 102 -14.29 -8.22 16.59
CA GLU A 102 -14.70 -9.45 17.29
C GLU A 102 -13.73 -9.84 18.40
N ALA A 103 -12.42 -9.73 18.16
CA ALA A 103 -11.41 -9.97 19.18
C ALA A 103 -11.55 -8.97 20.34
N ALA A 104 -11.66 -7.67 20.04
CA ALA A 104 -11.85 -6.64 21.05
C ALA A 104 -13.12 -6.87 21.88
N LEU A 105 -14.22 -7.32 21.27
CA LEU A 105 -15.44 -7.65 21.99
C LEU A 105 -15.24 -8.86 22.93
N ARG A 106 -14.58 -9.92 22.46
CA ARG A 106 -14.26 -11.08 23.32
C ARG A 106 -13.35 -10.70 24.48
N ASP A 107 -12.28 -9.96 24.20
CA ASP A 107 -11.28 -9.56 25.19
C ASP A 107 -11.86 -8.59 26.23
N SER A 108 -12.89 -7.81 25.85
CA SER A 108 -13.61 -6.95 26.80
C SER A 108 -14.47 -7.70 27.81
N GLY A 109 -14.78 -8.98 27.56
CA GLY A 109 -15.70 -9.78 28.38
C GLY A 109 -17.16 -9.30 28.35
N LEU A 110 -17.50 -8.35 27.48
CA LEU A 110 -18.84 -7.78 27.40
C LEU A 110 -19.81 -8.75 26.73
N MET A 111 -20.93 -9.02 27.40
CA MET A 111 -22.08 -9.70 26.82
C MET A 111 -23.08 -8.63 26.36
N LEU A 112 -23.08 -8.35 25.05
CA LEU A 112 -23.92 -7.31 24.45
C LEU A 112 -25.07 -7.94 23.65
N ASP A 113 -26.25 -7.35 23.78
CA ASP A 113 -27.35 -7.61 22.84
C ASP A 113 -27.00 -7.10 21.42
N PRO A 114 -27.74 -7.50 20.37
CA PRO A 114 -27.43 -7.13 19.00
C PRO A 114 -27.37 -5.61 18.73
N GLU A 115 -28.19 -4.80 19.40
CA GLU A 115 -28.18 -3.34 19.20
C GLU A 115 -26.94 -2.70 19.82
N ARG A 116 -26.62 -3.08 21.06
CA ARG A 116 -25.41 -2.61 21.75
C ARG A 116 -24.15 -3.09 21.07
N ARG A 117 -24.16 -4.28 20.49
CA ARG A 117 -23.06 -4.80 19.67
C ARG A 117 -22.83 -3.94 18.42
N ASN A 118 -23.88 -3.60 17.67
CA ASN A 118 -23.75 -2.70 16.51
C ASN A 118 -23.20 -1.31 16.89
N LEU A 119 -23.62 -0.80 18.05
CA LEU A 119 -23.08 0.46 18.59
C LEU A 119 -21.60 0.33 18.94
N PHE A 120 -21.22 -0.75 19.63
CA PHE A 120 -19.82 -1.05 19.95
C PHE A 120 -18.95 -1.11 18.69
N GLU A 121 -19.37 -1.88 17.68
CA GLU A 121 -18.65 -2.01 16.41
C GLU A 121 -18.48 -0.66 15.71
N SER A 122 -19.56 0.14 15.67
CA SER A 122 -19.54 1.48 15.07
C SER A 122 -18.55 2.40 15.77
N ARG A 123 -18.52 2.38 17.12
CA ARG A 123 -17.62 3.20 17.93
C ARG A 123 -16.17 2.72 17.82
N TYR A 124 -15.95 1.41 17.88
CA TYR A 124 -14.62 0.80 17.69
C TYR A 124 -14.00 1.23 16.37
N ILE A 125 -14.75 1.15 15.26
CA ILE A 125 -14.28 1.56 13.94
C ILE A 125 -13.96 3.07 13.89
N GLN A 126 -14.76 3.92 14.55
CA GLN A 126 -14.50 5.37 14.63
C GLN A 126 -13.19 5.67 15.36
N GLU A 127 -13.00 5.11 16.55
CA GLU A 127 -11.79 5.36 17.36
C GLU A 127 -10.54 4.78 16.69
N ARG A 128 -10.63 3.59 16.12
CA ARG A 128 -9.56 2.98 15.32
C ARG A 128 -9.12 3.90 14.17
N ARG A 129 -10.05 4.54 13.46
CA ARG A 129 -9.71 5.48 12.37
C ARG A 129 -8.96 6.71 12.89
N LYS A 130 -9.34 7.25 14.05
CA LYS A 130 -8.63 8.38 14.66
C LYS A 130 -7.19 8.02 15.00
N ILE A 131 -7.00 6.84 15.61
CA ILE A 131 -5.67 6.30 15.94
C ILE A 131 -4.84 6.10 14.66
N GLU A 132 -5.40 5.47 13.62
CA GLU A 132 -4.71 5.30 12.35
C GLU A 132 -4.31 6.63 11.70
N GLN A 133 -5.14 7.67 11.81
CA GLN A 133 -4.85 9.00 11.27
C GLN A 133 -3.69 9.68 12.02
N SER A 134 -3.71 9.65 13.36
CA SER A 134 -2.62 10.23 14.15
C SER A 134 -1.30 9.51 13.92
N LEU A 135 -1.32 8.17 13.86
CA LEU A 135 -0.13 7.37 13.57
C LEU A 135 0.44 7.69 12.19
N ARG A 136 -0.41 7.85 11.16
CA ARG A 136 0.06 8.23 9.81
C ARG A 136 0.75 9.57 9.81
N GLN A 137 0.22 10.56 10.53
CA GLN A 137 0.82 11.89 10.63
C GLN A 137 2.18 11.83 11.32
N GLN A 138 2.28 11.08 12.42
CA GLN A 138 3.55 10.89 13.15
C GLN A 138 4.60 10.19 12.28
N ILE A 139 4.24 9.07 11.65
CA ILE A 139 5.14 8.33 10.75
C ILE A 139 5.58 9.20 9.57
N GLU A 140 4.68 10.00 9.00
CA GLU A 140 5.04 10.92 7.93
C GLU A 140 6.03 11.99 8.42
N ALA A 141 5.75 12.60 9.58
CA ALA A 141 6.64 13.61 10.15
C ALA A 141 8.03 13.05 10.42
N GLU A 142 8.13 11.86 11.02
CA GLU A 142 9.40 11.19 11.26
C GLU A 142 10.12 10.84 9.95
N ARG A 143 9.37 10.32 8.96
CA ARG A 143 9.93 10.05 7.63
C ARG A 143 10.54 11.32 7.02
N GLN A 144 9.83 12.45 7.06
CA GLN A 144 10.32 13.71 6.50
C GLN A 144 11.57 14.23 7.20
N GLN A 145 11.75 13.93 8.49
CA GLN A 145 12.98 14.26 9.22
C GLN A 145 14.17 13.40 8.79
N GLN A 146 13.94 12.11 8.54
CA GLN A 146 15.00 11.14 8.22
C GLN A 146 15.37 11.10 6.72
N LEU A 147 14.42 11.46 5.84
CA LEU A 147 14.60 11.37 4.39
C LEU A 147 15.83 12.14 3.87
N PRO A 148 16.12 13.38 4.31
CA PRO A 148 17.26 14.12 3.81
C PRO A 148 18.60 13.47 4.15
N SER A 149 18.74 12.95 5.38
CA SER A 149 19.96 12.22 5.77
C SER A 149 20.18 10.96 4.94
N LEU A 150 19.11 10.21 4.68
CA LEU A 150 19.15 9.03 3.82
C LEU A 150 19.56 9.41 2.38
N ILE A 151 18.97 10.46 1.82
CA ILE A 151 19.31 10.96 0.48
C ILE A 151 20.79 11.36 0.40
N GLN A 152 21.34 12.01 1.44
CA GLN A 152 22.76 12.37 1.47
C GLN A 152 23.68 11.16 1.56
N GLN A 153 23.31 10.12 2.32
CA GLN A 153 24.04 8.86 2.37
C GLN A 153 24.05 8.18 1.01
N LEU A 154 22.87 8.01 0.40
CA LEU A 154 22.74 7.44 -0.94
C LEU A 154 23.51 8.25 -1.97
N LYS A 155 23.48 9.59 -1.89
CA LYS A 155 24.28 10.43 -2.79
C LYS A 155 25.78 10.13 -2.66
N LYS A 156 26.31 9.95 -1.45
CA LYS A 156 27.74 9.61 -1.25
C LYS A 156 28.09 8.22 -1.77
N GLU A 157 27.22 7.24 -1.54
CA GLU A 157 27.44 5.85 -1.97
C GLU A 157 27.44 5.73 -3.50
N PHE A 158 26.57 6.47 -4.18
CA PHE A 158 26.37 6.38 -5.63
C PHE A 158 27.04 7.52 -6.41
N GLN A 159 27.78 8.43 -5.76
CA GLN A 159 28.56 9.44 -6.47
C GLN A 159 29.82 8.77 -7.05
N PRO A 160 29.98 8.72 -8.39
CA PRO A 160 31.17 8.12 -8.98
C PRO A 160 32.42 8.86 -8.47
N GLN A 161 33.44 8.11 -8.05
CA GLN A 161 34.76 8.66 -7.77
C GLN A 161 35.22 9.41 -9.02
N GLN A 162 35.10 10.73 -9.02
CA GLN A 162 35.81 11.53 -10.00
C GLN A 162 37.29 11.28 -9.77
N ALA A 163 37.94 10.83 -10.84
CA ALA A 163 39.34 10.47 -10.92
C ALA A 163 40.21 11.61 -10.38
N ASN A 164 40.66 11.48 -9.13
CA ASN A 164 41.84 12.18 -8.66
C ASN A 164 43.03 11.23 -8.82
N GLY A 165 43.64 11.29 -9.99
CA GLY A 165 44.88 10.57 -10.27
C GLY A 165 45.23 10.40 -11.75
N THR A 166 45.45 11.49 -12.48
CA THR A 166 46.48 11.48 -13.53
C THR A 166 47.62 12.38 -13.08
N PRO A 167 48.86 11.86 -13.14
CA PRO A 167 49.78 12.52 -14.05
C PRO A 167 50.61 11.52 -14.88
N THR A 168 50.76 11.86 -16.17
CA THR A 168 51.94 11.61 -17.01
C THR A 168 52.17 10.19 -17.54
N MET A 169 51.71 9.93 -18.77
CA MET A 169 52.54 9.21 -19.75
C MET A 169 52.78 10.10 -20.97
N LYS A 170 54.06 10.24 -21.30
CA LYS A 170 54.67 10.98 -22.42
C LYS A 170 53.95 10.76 -23.76
N PRO A 171 53.92 11.78 -24.64
CA PRO A 171 53.67 11.55 -26.05
C PRO A 171 54.93 10.92 -26.66
N THR A 172 54.89 9.63 -26.98
CA THR A 172 55.90 9.01 -27.82
C THR A 172 55.51 9.25 -29.27
N GLU A 173 56.33 10.05 -29.95
CA GLU A 173 56.31 10.28 -31.39
C GLU A 173 56.27 8.97 -32.19
N SER A 174 55.53 9.04 -33.29
CA SER A 174 55.53 8.06 -34.38
C SER A 174 56.88 8.04 -35.13
N PRO A 175 57.12 7.00 -35.94
CA PRO A 175 57.57 7.22 -37.32
C PRO A 175 56.52 6.62 -38.26
N LYS A 176 55.73 7.43 -38.97
CA LYS A 176 56.03 7.97 -40.30
C LYS A 176 56.60 6.89 -41.25
N SER A 177 55.72 6.07 -41.82
CA SER A 177 55.99 5.34 -43.06
C SER A 177 55.58 6.22 -44.25
N GLY A 178 56.56 6.56 -45.07
CA GLY A 178 56.44 7.43 -46.24
C GLY A 178 55.82 6.70 -47.44
N LYS A 179 54.76 7.31 -47.94
CA LYS A 179 54.44 7.60 -49.36
C LYS A 179 55.44 7.15 -50.43
N SER A 180 54.95 6.35 -51.38
CA SER A 180 55.24 6.42 -52.84
C SER A 180 54.13 5.62 -53.56
N GLU A 181 53.17 6.19 -54.28
CA GLU A 181 53.25 6.89 -55.58
C GLU A 181 52.71 6.01 -56.73
N SER A 182 51.52 6.40 -57.21
CA SER A 182 51.00 6.41 -58.59
C SER A 182 51.02 5.17 -59.52
N SER A 183 49.78 4.73 -59.86
CA SER A 183 49.20 4.63 -61.23
C SER A 183 49.61 3.43 -62.13
N PRO A 184 48.94 3.16 -63.28
CA PRO A 184 47.52 2.83 -63.53
C PRO A 184 47.34 1.55 -64.41
N ARG A 185 46.11 1.03 -64.58
CA ARG A 185 45.51 0.62 -65.89
C ARG A 185 44.19 -0.15 -65.77
N ASP A 186 43.17 0.41 -66.44
CA ASP A 186 42.27 -0.20 -67.42
C ASP A 186 42.06 -1.72 -67.41
N ARG A 187 40.85 -2.18 -67.08
CA ARG A 187 39.81 -2.61 -68.05
C ARG A 187 38.56 -3.09 -67.33
#